data_AF-A0A7S9DI42-F1
#
_entry.id   AF-A0A7S9DI42-F1
#
_cell.length_a   1.000
_cell.length_b   1.000
_cell.length_c   1.000
_cell.angle_alpha   90.00
_cell.angle_beta   90.00
_cell.angle_gamma   90.00
#
_symmetry.space_group_name_H-M   'P 1'
#
loop_
_entity.id
_entity.type
_entity.pdbx_description
1 polymer ?
#
loop_
_entity_poly.entity_id
_entity_poly.type
_entity_poly.pdbx_seq_one_letter_code
_entity_poly.pdbx_strand_id
1 'polypeptide(L)'
;MLLRKYLLVTESQVSKCGFHIVKKRGDVLYPKRTKYSKYRKGRCSRGCKPDGTQLGFGRYGTKSCRAGRLSYRAIEAARRAIIGHFHRAMSGQFRRNGKIWVRVLADIPITGKPTEVRMGRGKGNPTGWIARVSRGQILFEMDGVSLSNARQAATLAAHKLCSSTKFVQWS
;
A
#
# COMPACT_ATOMS: atom_id res chain seq x y z
N MET A 1 31.11 3.77 -32.47
CA MET A 1 31.74 3.99 -31.14
C MET A 1 30.96 5.13 -30.47
N LEU A 2 30.12 5.03 -29.43
CA LEU A 2 29.72 4.01 -28.47
C LEU A 2 28.23 4.27 -28.11
N LEU A 3 27.40 3.24 -28.29
CA LEU A 3 26.41 2.69 -27.36
C LEU A 3 25.50 3.60 -26.48
N ARG A 4 24.20 3.55 -26.82
CA ARG A 4 23.06 3.13 -25.96
C ARG A 4 23.22 3.37 -24.45
N LYS A 5 22.35 4.19 -23.86
CA LYS A 5 21.86 3.98 -22.48
C LYS A 5 20.54 4.70 -22.19
N TYR A 6 19.54 3.86 -21.88
CA TYR A 6 18.26 4.15 -21.23
C TYR A 6 17.13 4.71 -22.10
N LEU A 7 16.49 3.77 -22.80
CA LEU A 7 15.11 3.84 -23.26
C LEU A 7 14.19 4.18 -22.07
N LEU A 8 13.80 5.46 -21.96
CA LEU A 8 12.71 5.92 -21.11
C LEU A 8 11.40 5.47 -21.76
N VAL A 9 10.90 4.28 -21.42
CA VAL A 9 9.52 3.93 -21.76
C VAL A 9 8.61 4.64 -20.76
N THR A 10 8.21 5.83 -21.19
CA THR A 10 6.97 6.50 -20.81
C THR A 10 5.80 5.60 -21.19
N GLU A 11 5.12 5.02 -20.21
CA GLU A 11 3.73 4.59 -20.40
C GLU A 11 2.89 5.07 -19.23
N SER A 12 2.42 6.30 -19.39
CA SER A 12 1.19 6.81 -18.83
C SER A 12 0.01 5.96 -19.32
N GLN A 13 -0.25 4.83 -18.67
CA GLN A 13 -1.52 4.13 -18.82
C GLN A 13 -2.53 4.77 -17.85
N VAL A 14 -3.33 5.67 -18.39
CA VAL A 14 -4.51 6.25 -17.75
C VAL A 14 -5.52 5.13 -17.50
N SER A 15 -5.62 4.65 -16.26
CA SER A 15 -6.81 3.87 -15.89
C SER A 15 -7.98 4.84 -15.78
N LYS A 16 -9.12 4.52 -16.42
CA LYS A 16 -10.38 5.29 -16.40
C LYS A 16 -10.99 5.46 -14.99
N CYS A 17 -10.29 5.03 -13.95
CA CYS A 17 -10.76 4.96 -12.57
C CYS A 17 -9.89 5.84 -11.65
N GLY A 18 -9.65 7.11 -11.99
CA GLY A 18 -9.27 8.17 -11.02
C GLY A 18 -8.11 7.92 -10.03
N PHE A 19 -7.23 6.94 -10.24
CA PHE A 19 -6.10 6.65 -9.36
C PHE A 19 -4.79 6.91 -10.11
N HIS A 20 -4.19 8.06 -9.83
CA HIS A 20 -2.83 8.38 -10.26
C HIS A 20 -1.82 7.58 -9.43
N ILE A 21 -1.23 6.53 -10.00
CA ILE A 21 0.01 5.94 -9.46
C ILE A 21 1.18 6.64 -10.15
N VAL A 22 1.62 7.76 -9.57
CA VAL A 22 2.87 8.40 -9.96
C VAL A 22 4.00 7.80 -9.12
N LYS A 23 4.81 6.91 -9.70
CA LYS A 23 6.14 6.62 -9.14
C LYS A 23 7.04 7.82 -9.43
N LYS A 24 7.12 8.78 -8.51
CA LYS A 24 8.23 9.74 -8.43
C LYS A 24 9.17 9.28 -7.32
N ARG A 25 10.48 9.27 -7.59
CA ARG A 25 11.53 9.05 -6.58
C ARG A 25 11.23 9.91 -5.34
N GLY A 26 11.10 9.25 -4.17
CA GLY A 26 10.65 9.85 -2.92
C GLY A 26 9.33 9.22 -2.43
N ASP A 27 9.41 7.95 -2.02
CA ASP A 27 8.29 7.08 -1.65
C ASP A 27 7.59 7.53 -0.38
N VAL A 28 6.74 8.54 -0.51
CA VAL A 28 5.88 9.00 0.58
C VAL A 28 4.51 8.31 0.42
N LEU A 29 4.18 7.38 1.32
CA LEU A 29 2.87 6.67 1.35
C LEU A 29 1.69 7.57 1.78
N TYR A 30 1.87 8.88 1.75
CA TYR A 30 0.89 9.90 2.12
C TYR A 30 1.03 11.13 1.20
N PRO A 31 -0.04 11.90 0.99
CA PRO A 31 -0.03 13.04 0.08
C PRO A 31 0.83 14.19 0.62
N LYS A 32 1.71 14.74 -0.23
CA LYS A 32 2.54 15.92 0.12
C LYS A 32 1.73 17.21 0.21
N ARG A 33 0.65 17.32 -0.57
CA ARG A 33 -0.26 18.47 -0.61
C ARG A 33 -1.68 17.96 -0.53
N THR A 34 -2.51 18.60 0.29
CA THR A 34 -3.95 18.31 0.42
C THR A 34 -4.74 19.61 0.36
N LYS A 35 -5.94 19.56 -0.24
CA LYS A 35 -6.84 20.73 -0.29
C LYS A 35 -7.32 21.15 1.10
N TYR A 36 -7.57 20.15 1.96
CA TYR A 36 -8.00 20.36 3.33
C TYR A 36 -7.08 19.63 4.29
N SER A 37 -6.71 20.26 5.40
CA SER A 37 -5.85 19.62 6.40
C SER A 37 -6.63 18.73 7.39
N LYS A 38 -7.91 19.05 7.65
CA LYS A 38 -8.72 18.40 8.69
C LYS A 38 -9.95 17.70 8.10
N TYR A 39 -9.89 16.38 7.94
CA TYR A 39 -11.01 15.58 7.39
C TYR A 39 -11.99 15.08 8.47
N ARG A 40 -13.27 14.89 8.12
CA ARG A 40 -14.20 14.14 8.97
C ARG A 40 -13.75 12.68 9.06
N LYS A 41 -13.78 12.08 10.25
CA LYS A 41 -13.28 10.72 10.50
C LYS A 41 -13.93 9.67 9.58
N GLY A 42 -15.23 9.81 9.29
CA GLY A 42 -16.00 8.88 8.47
C GLY A 42 -16.10 7.47 9.08
N ARG A 43 -16.91 6.60 8.48
CA ARG A 43 -16.97 5.17 8.84
C ARG A 43 -16.21 4.33 7.81
N CYS A 44 -15.74 3.16 8.20
CA CYS A 44 -15.23 2.19 7.23
C CYS A 44 -16.41 1.60 6.44
N SER A 45 -16.20 1.36 5.16
CA SER A 45 -17.19 0.74 4.28
C SER A 45 -17.47 -0.70 4.72
N ARG A 46 -18.75 -1.09 4.65
CA ARG A 46 -19.18 -2.48 4.92
C ARG A 46 -18.87 -3.43 3.76
N GLY A 47 -18.74 -2.90 2.55
CA GLY A 47 -18.43 -3.66 1.33
C GLY A 47 -17.28 -3.02 0.54
N CYS A 48 -16.72 -3.79 -0.40
CA CYS A 48 -15.75 -3.30 -1.36
C CYS A 48 -16.41 -3.15 -2.73
N LYS A 49 -15.98 -2.16 -3.50
CA LYS A 49 -16.31 -2.06 -4.92
C LYS A 49 -15.63 -3.21 -5.67
N PRO A 50 -16.23 -3.76 -6.74
CA PRO A 50 -15.68 -4.89 -7.49
C PRO A 50 -14.26 -4.59 -8.01
N ASP A 51 -14.01 -3.36 -8.48
CA ASP A 51 -12.75 -2.92 -9.10
C ASP A 51 -11.51 -3.06 -8.20
N GLY A 52 -11.69 -3.07 -6.88
CA GLY A 52 -10.59 -3.16 -5.90
C GLY A 52 -10.26 -4.58 -5.44
N THR A 53 -11.00 -5.58 -5.93
CA THR A 53 -10.93 -6.97 -5.44
C THR A 53 -10.10 -7.90 -6.32
N GLN A 54 -9.85 -7.52 -7.57
CA GLN A 54 -9.05 -8.28 -8.52
C GLN A 54 -7.62 -7.75 -8.60
N LEU A 55 -6.68 -8.65 -8.90
CA LEU A 55 -5.26 -8.30 -9.13
C LEU A 55 -5.16 -7.49 -10.42
N GLY A 56 -4.38 -6.41 -10.42
CA GLY A 56 -4.25 -5.55 -11.61
C GLY A 56 -2.88 -5.62 -12.29
N PHE A 57 -1.82 -5.83 -11.54
CA PHE A 57 -0.44 -5.73 -12.01
C PHE A 57 0.36 -7.02 -11.75
N GLY A 58 0.23 -7.60 -10.56
CA GLY A 58 1.02 -8.75 -10.13
C GLY A 58 0.33 -10.10 -10.24
N ARG A 59 1.13 -11.16 -10.33
CA ARG A 59 0.64 -12.56 -10.31
C ARG A 59 0.12 -13.00 -8.94
N TYR A 60 0.64 -12.40 -7.86
CA TYR A 60 0.22 -12.71 -6.50
C TYR A 60 -0.12 -11.43 -5.75
N GLY A 61 -0.93 -11.56 -4.70
CA GLY A 61 -1.23 -10.45 -3.82
C GLY A 61 -1.81 -10.84 -2.49
N THR A 62 -2.04 -9.81 -1.68
CA THR A 62 -2.57 -9.92 -0.33
C THR A 62 -3.85 -9.11 -0.24
N LYS A 63 -4.98 -9.79 0.01
CA LYS A 63 -6.29 -9.15 0.20
C LYS A 63 -6.62 -8.98 1.68
N SER A 64 -7.38 -7.94 2.02
CA SER A 64 -7.91 -7.76 3.38
C SER A 64 -9.18 -8.60 3.60
N CYS A 65 -9.26 -9.32 4.71
CA CYS A 65 -10.45 -10.09 5.10
C CYS A 65 -11.48 -9.26 5.88
N ARG A 66 -11.08 -8.10 6.41
CA ARG A 66 -11.94 -7.23 7.22
C ARG A 66 -11.81 -5.78 6.79
N ALA A 67 -12.90 -5.01 6.92
CA ALA A 67 -12.84 -3.57 6.75
C ALA A 67 -12.15 -2.94 7.96
N GLY A 68 -11.35 -1.89 7.73
CA GLY A 68 -10.54 -1.30 8.78
C GLY A 68 -9.84 -0.01 8.37
N ARG A 69 -9.08 0.54 9.30
CA ARG A 69 -8.17 1.67 9.06
C ARG A 69 -6.75 1.17 9.21
N LEU A 70 -5.94 1.35 8.18
CA LEU A 70 -4.51 1.05 8.23
C LEU A 70 -3.73 2.34 8.36
N SER A 71 -2.79 2.39 9.31
CA SER A 71 -1.87 3.52 9.43
C SER A 71 -0.80 3.45 8.34
N TYR A 72 -0.30 4.60 7.90
CA TYR A 72 0.80 4.65 6.93
C TYR A 72 2.03 3.85 7.43
N ARG A 73 2.27 3.84 8.75
CA ARG A 73 3.37 3.09 9.39
C ARG A 73 3.20 1.58 9.24
N ALA A 74 1.98 1.07 9.40
CA ALA A 74 1.70 -0.36 9.24
C ALA A 74 1.86 -0.80 7.77
N ILE A 75 1.39 0.03 6.82
CA ILE A 75 1.56 -0.23 5.39
C ILE A 75 3.05 -0.25 5.03
N GLU A 76 3.83 0.72 5.53
CA GLU A 76 5.27 0.79 5.29
C GLU A 76 6.02 -0.39 5.93
N ALA A 77 5.67 -0.77 7.16
CA ALA A 77 6.27 -1.91 7.84
C ALA A 77 6.02 -3.21 7.08
N ALA A 78 4.79 -3.42 6.59
CA ALA A 78 4.45 -4.57 5.76
C ALA A 78 5.20 -4.55 4.42
N ARG A 79 5.28 -3.39 3.75
CA ARG A 79 6.06 -3.22 2.51
C ARG A 79 7.54 -3.56 2.72
N ARG A 80 8.16 -3.02 3.78
CA ARG A 80 9.56 -3.29 4.14
C ARG A 80 9.79 -4.76 4.48
N ALA A 81 8.83 -5.43 5.13
CA ALA A 81 8.94 -6.86 5.41
C ALA A 81 8.97 -7.70 4.13
N ILE A 82 8.11 -7.40 3.15
CA ILE A 82 8.08 -8.08 1.85
C ILE A 82 9.38 -7.83 1.09
N ILE A 83 9.80 -6.56 0.97
CA ILE A 83 11.05 -6.20 0.28
C ILE A 83 12.24 -6.86 0.96
N GLY A 84 12.31 -6.81 2.29
CA GLY A 84 13.40 -7.41 3.07
C GLY A 84 13.46 -8.93 2.92
N HIS A 85 12.31 -9.61 2.89
CA HIS A 85 12.25 -11.06 2.62
C HIS A 85 12.79 -11.37 1.22
N PHE A 86 12.33 -10.64 0.21
CA PHE A 86 12.78 -10.81 -1.17
C PHE A 86 14.28 -10.53 -1.35
N HIS A 87 14.79 -9.49 -0.70
CA HIS A 87 16.22 -9.17 -0.70
C HIS A 87 17.06 -10.29 -0.06
N ARG A 88 16.58 -10.92 1.03
CA ARG A 88 17.28 -12.03 1.70
C ARG A 88 17.20 -13.32 0.89
N ALA A 89 16.03 -13.64 0.34
CA ALA A 89 15.79 -14.87 -0.42
C ALA A 89 16.49 -14.89 -1.79
N MET A 90 16.87 -13.72 -2.34
CA MET A 90 17.55 -13.58 -3.63
C MET A 90 19.06 -13.32 -3.48
N SER A 91 19.70 -14.04 -2.55
CA SER A 91 21.15 -14.00 -2.32
C SER A 91 21.91 -14.64 -3.50
N GLY A 92 22.10 -13.89 -4.59
CA GLY A 92 22.86 -14.31 -5.77
C GLY A 92 23.06 -13.19 -6.79
N GLN A 93 24.02 -13.38 -7.72
CA GLN A 93 24.46 -12.37 -8.70
C GLN A 93 23.40 -12.04 -9.77
N PHE A 94 22.31 -12.82 -9.85
CA PHE A 94 21.27 -12.69 -10.86
C PHE A 94 19.89 -12.77 -10.19
N ARG A 95 19.10 -11.68 -10.31
CA ARG A 95 17.63 -11.52 -10.07
C ARG A 95 17.28 -10.46 -9.02
N ARG A 96 17.31 -9.19 -9.43
CA ARG A 96 16.70 -8.04 -8.72
C ARG A 96 15.33 -7.69 -9.31
N ASN A 97 14.58 -8.66 -9.82
CA ASN A 97 13.43 -8.40 -10.70
C ASN A 97 12.07 -8.59 -10.00
N GLY A 98 12.05 -8.87 -8.69
CA GLY A 98 10.83 -8.91 -7.91
C GLY A 98 10.18 -7.53 -7.84
N LYS A 99 9.03 -7.35 -8.50
CA LYS A 99 8.27 -6.09 -8.47
C LYS A 99 7.21 -6.19 -7.39
N ILE A 100 7.07 -5.13 -6.60
CA ILE A 100 6.02 -4.98 -5.60
C ILE A 100 5.23 -3.72 -5.90
N TRP A 101 3.91 -3.83 -5.79
CA TRP A 101 2.99 -2.69 -5.85
C TRP A 101 2.23 -2.60 -4.53
N VAL A 102 2.13 -1.37 -4.02
CA VAL A 102 1.25 -1.04 -2.90
C VAL A 102 0.01 -0.41 -3.52
N ARG A 103 -1.14 -1.07 -3.36
CA ARG A 103 -2.43 -0.63 -3.95
C ARG A 103 -3.17 0.37 -3.06
N VAL A 104 -2.75 0.52 -1.82
CA VAL A 104 -3.41 1.36 -0.81
C VAL A 104 -2.51 2.52 -0.42
N LEU A 105 -3.05 3.73 -0.49
CA LEU A 105 -2.39 4.97 -0.07
C LEU A 105 -3.04 5.52 1.21
N ALA A 106 -2.23 6.04 2.14
CA ALA A 106 -2.75 6.71 3.33
C ALA A 106 -3.10 8.17 3.01
N ASP A 107 -4.33 8.39 2.56
CA ASP A 107 -4.83 9.65 2.05
C ASP A 107 -5.55 10.51 3.09
N ILE A 108 -5.98 9.92 4.21
CA ILE A 108 -6.80 10.60 5.21
C ILE A 108 -5.94 10.99 6.42
N PRO A 109 -5.85 12.29 6.76
CA PRO A 109 -5.13 12.73 7.95
C PRO A 109 -5.94 12.42 9.21
N ILE A 110 -5.27 11.85 10.22
CA ILE A 110 -5.78 11.72 11.58
C ILE A 110 -5.38 12.98 12.35
N THR A 111 -6.33 13.55 13.07
CA THR A 111 -6.08 14.62 14.05
C THR A 111 -6.21 14.10 15.47
N GLY A 112 -5.34 14.55 16.37
CA GLY A 112 -5.39 14.25 17.80
C GLY A 112 -5.27 15.51 18.64
N LYS A 113 -5.91 15.53 19.82
CA LYS A 113 -5.60 16.50 20.87
C LYS A 113 -4.54 15.91 21.81
N PRO A 114 -3.73 16.75 22.46
CA PRO A 114 -2.89 16.29 23.57
C PRO A 114 -3.73 15.62 24.66
N THR A 115 -3.13 14.68 25.39
CA THR A 115 -3.82 13.94 26.46
C THR A 115 -4.19 14.85 27.65
N GLU A 116 -3.45 15.94 27.85
CA GLU A 116 -3.59 16.86 28.98
C GLU A 116 -4.81 17.78 28.88
N VAL A 117 -5.34 18.02 27.68
CA VAL A 117 -6.36 19.07 27.46
C VAL A 117 -7.79 18.54 27.58
N ARG A 118 -8.68 19.37 28.13
CA ARG A 118 -10.13 19.08 28.19
C ARG A 118 -10.80 19.12 26.81
N MET A 119 -11.99 18.54 26.73
CA MET A 119 -12.84 18.55 25.54
C MET A 119 -13.30 19.98 25.17
N GLY A 120 -13.67 20.21 23.91
CA GLY A 120 -14.01 21.56 23.39
C GLY A 120 -12.85 22.33 22.75
N ARG A 121 -12.94 23.65 22.53
CA ARG A 121 -11.86 24.48 21.92
C ARG A 121 -11.38 24.00 20.53
N GLY A 122 -12.29 23.46 19.73
CA GLY A 122 -12.02 23.06 18.35
C GLY A 122 -11.32 21.69 18.18
N LYS A 123 -10.77 21.48 16.97
CA LYS A 123 -10.19 20.21 16.52
C LYS A 123 -8.66 20.24 16.57
N GLY A 124 -8.07 19.15 17.08
CA GLY A 124 -6.63 19.00 17.22
C GLY A 124 -5.84 19.02 15.91
N ASN A 125 -4.52 18.96 16.06
CA ASN A 125 -3.57 19.03 14.95
C ASN A 125 -3.46 17.68 14.22
N PRO A 126 -3.16 17.66 12.90
CA PRO A 126 -2.88 16.42 12.18
C PRO A 126 -1.63 15.73 12.74
N THR A 127 -1.72 14.45 13.10
CA THR A 127 -0.64 13.66 13.70
C THR A 127 -0.15 12.52 12.82
N GLY A 128 -0.94 12.11 11.83
CA GLY A 128 -0.56 11.03 10.93
C GLY A 128 -1.58 10.77 9.83
N TRP A 129 -1.32 9.74 9.03
CA TRP A 129 -2.14 9.39 7.87
C TRP A 129 -2.66 7.96 7.98
N ILE A 130 -3.90 7.76 7.55
CA ILE A 130 -4.54 6.45 7.45
C ILE A 130 -5.12 6.23 6.07
N ALA A 131 -5.20 4.96 5.71
CA ALA A 131 -5.99 4.48 4.61
C ALA A 131 -7.24 3.76 5.14
N ARG A 132 -8.40 4.01 4.52
CA ARG A 132 -9.59 3.17 4.72
C ARG A 132 -9.50 1.96 3.81
N VAL A 133 -9.62 0.77 4.39
CA VAL A 133 -9.58 -0.49 3.68
C VAL A 133 -10.93 -1.17 3.77
N SER A 134 -11.43 -1.64 2.64
CA SER A 134 -12.65 -2.45 2.55
C SER A 134 -12.34 -3.94 2.63
N ARG A 135 -13.31 -4.74 3.07
CA ARG A 135 -13.20 -6.21 2.99
C ARG A 135 -13.09 -6.66 1.53
N GLY A 136 -12.07 -7.44 1.21
CA GLY A 136 -11.80 -7.96 -0.14
C GLY A 136 -10.87 -7.07 -0.96
N GLN A 137 -10.51 -5.89 -0.46
CA GLN A 137 -9.59 -5.00 -1.16
C GLN A 137 -8.17 -5.57 -1.17
N ILE A 138 -7.50 -5.47 -2.32
CA ILE A 138 -6.09 -5.86 -2.46
C ILE A 138 -5.18 -4.76 -1.89
N LEU A 139 -4.26 -5.16 -1.01
CA LEU A 139 -3.33 -4.27 -0.33
C LEU A 139 -1.99 -4.19 -1.06
N PHE A 140 -1.44 -5.37 -1.37
CA PHE A 140 -0.13 -5.54 -1.98
C PHE A 140 -0.24 -6.50 -3.15
N GLU A 141 0.53 -6.23 -4.19
CA GLU A 141 0.74 -7.13 -5.32
C GLU A 141 2.23 -7.36 -5.50
N MET A 142 2.58 -8.55 -5.99
CA MET A 142 3.96 -8.96 -6.23
C MET A 142 4.05 -9.80 -7.50
N ASP A 143 5.17 -9.64 -8.21
CA ASP A 143 5.49 -10.39 -9.42
C ASP A 143 7.00 -10.68 -9.51
N GLY A 144 7.38 -11.68 -10.29
CA GLY A 144 8.77 -12.09 -10.48
C GLY A 144 9.36 -12.89 -9.31
N VAL A 145 8.50 -13.56 -8.53
CA VAL A 145 8.89 -14.40 -7.38
C VAL A 145 8.25 -15.79 -7.46
N SER A 146 8.87 -16.79 -6.84
CA SER A 146 8.28 -18.13 -6.74
C SER A 146 7.05 -18.11 -5.82
N LEU A 147 6.10 -19.03 -6.04
CA LEU A 147 4.87 -19.13 -5.24
C LEU A 147 5.17 -19.33 -3.74
N SER A 148 6.16 -20.17 -3.42
CA SER A 148 6.58 -20.42 -2.03
C SER A 148 7.05 -19.14 -1.34
N ASN A 149 7.95 -18.39 -2.00
CA ASN A 149 8.48 -17.14 -1.47
C ASN A 149 7.39 -16.06 -1.38
N ALA A 150 6.50 -15.98 -2.36
CA ALA A 150 5.36 -15.06 -2.36
C ALA A 150 4.42 -15.31 -1.18
N ARG A 151 4.10 -16.59 -0.92
CA ARG A 151 3.24 -16.99 0.19
C ARG A 151 3.90 -16.68 1.54
N GLN A 152 5.19 -16.98 1.70
CA GLN A 152 5.92 -16.67 2.93
C GLN A 152 5.99 -15.15 3.18
N ALA A 153 6.28 -14.36 2.15
CA ALA A 153 6.30 -12.90 2.26
C ALA A 153 4.91 -12.33 2.60
N ALA A 154 3.84 -12.89 2.06
CA ALA A 154 2.48 -12.50 2.40
C ALA A 154 2.14 -12.78 3.87
N THR A 155 2.58 -13.91 4.43
CA THR A 155 2.45 -14.22 5.86
C THR A 155 3.22 -13.22 6.72
N LEU A 156 4.46 -12.91 6.38
CA LEU A 156 5.26 -11.91 7.09
C LEU A 156 4.60 -10.52 7.08
N ALA A 157 4.02 -10.12 5.94
CA ALA A 157 3.26 -8.89 5.84
C ALA A 157 2.01 -8.90 6.74
N ALA A 158 1.29 -10.03 6.82
CA ALA A 158 0.13 -10.19 7.68
C ALA A 158 0.46 -9.92 9.16
N HIS A 159 1.62 -10.40 9.64
CA HIS A 159 2.07 -10.12 11.01
C HIS A 159 2.37 -8.65 11.31
N LYS A 160 2.63 -7.83 10.28
CA LYS A 160 2.86 -6.38 10.44
C LYS A 160 1.60 -5.55 10.27
N LEU A 161 0.55 -6.12 9.68
CA LEU A 161 -0.72 -5.44 9.46
C LEU A 161 -1.65 -5.62 10.67
N CYS A 162 -2.43 -4.59 10.99
CA CYS A 162 -3.42 -4.63 12.07
C CYS A 162 -4.74 -5.32 11.66
N SER A 163 -4.77 -6.07 10.54
CA SER A 163 -5.98 -6.68 9.99
C SER A 163 -5.68 -8.06 9.42
N SER A 164 -6.63 -9.00 9.56
CA SER A 164 -6.55 -10.31 8.90
C SER A 164 -6.50 -10.15 7.38
N THR A 165 -5.54 -10.83 6.77
CA THR A 165 -5.35 -10.85 5.32
C THR A 165 -5.40 -12.27 4.77
N LYS A 166 -5.62 -12.41 3.47
CA LYS A 166 -5.59 -13.67 2.74
C LYS A 166 -4.70 -13.53 1.51
N PHE A 167 -3.91 -14.55 1.23
CA PHE A 167 -3.14 -14.66 0.00
C PHE A 167 -4.06 -14.94 -1.19
N VAL A 168 -3.80 -14.27 -2.31
CA VAL A 168 -4.51 -14.46 -3.57
C VAL A 168 -3.51 -14.57 -4.71
N GLN A 169 -3.88 -15.35 -5.72
CA GLN A 169 -3.11 -15.51 -6.96
C GLN A 169 -4.01 -15.15 -8.14
N TRP A 170 -3.39 -14.70 -9.23
CA TRP A 170 -4.08 -14.46 -10.49
C TRP A 170 -4.51 -15.81 -11.04
N SER A 171 -5.83 -15.97 -11.25
CA SER A 171 -6.41 -17.13 -11.93
C SER A 171 -6.64 -16.84 -13.40
#